data_AF-A0A448WRM3-F1
#
_entry.id   AF-A0A448WRM3-F1
#
_cell.length_a   1.000
_cell.length_b   1.000
_cell.length_c   1.000
_cell.angle_alpha   90.00
_cell.angle_beta   90.00
_cell.angle_gamma   90.00
#
_symmetry.space_group_name_H-M   'P 1'
#
loop_
_entity.id
_entity.type
_entity.pdbx_description
1 polymer ?
#
loop_
_entity_poly.entity_id
_entity_poly.type
_entity_poly.pdbx_seq_one_letter_code
_entity_poly.pdbx_strand_id
1 'polypeptide(L)'
;MPDIKIISNQPSLALEEAGPTALATSDLLAPEEVCPPRGELLKGNSEVTKTDKRRHRKKLMRQRAGRRTSKKPQTEDLLRRDKASAMNRIIRLAHKPGSKIRIVK
;
A
#
# COMPACT_ATOMS: atom_id res chain seq x y z
N MET A 1 -18.68 -5.60 -3.20
CA MET A 1 -17.75 -4.94 -2.27
C MET A 1 -17.09 -6.03 -1.44
N PRO A 2 -15.84 -5.85 -0.98
CA PRO A 2 -15.21 -6.86 -0.11
C PRO A 2 -15.77 -6.77 1.32
N ASP A 3 -16.12 -7.91 1.91
CA ASP A 3 -16.64 -8.02 3.27
C ASP A 3 -15.48 -8.27 4.26
N ILE A 4 -15.51 -7.60 5.41
CA ILE A 4 -14.45 -7.65 6.44
C ILE A 4 -15.04 -8.25 7.72
N LYS A 5 -14.42 -9.32 8.24
CA LYS A 5 -14.76 -9.92 9.53
C LYS A 5 -13.66 -9.59 10.55
N ILE A 6 -14.06 -9.04 11.69
CA ILE A 6 -13.16 -8.72 12.80
C ILE A 6 -13.28 -9.84 13.83
N ILE A 7 -12.15 -10.41 14.25
CA ILE A 7 -12.07 -11.49 15.23
C ILE A 7 -11.20 -10.98 16.39
N SER A 8 -11.65 -11.20 17.64
CA SER A 8 -10.88 -10.86 18.84
C SER A 8 -10.00 -12.03 19.28
N ASN A 9 -8.86 -11.72 19.91
CA ASN A 9 -8.02 -12.75 20.49
C ASN A 9 -8.72 -13.38 21.70
N GLN A 10 -9.25 -14.59 21.53
CA GLN A 10 -9.91 -15.39 22.56
C GLN A 10 -9.36 -16.81 22.47
N PRO A 11 -9.38 -17.59 23.56
CA PRO A 11 -9.08 -19.02 23.49
C PRO A 11 -10.11 -19.71 22.59
N SER A 12 -9.69 -20.69 21.80
CA SER A 12 -10.59 -21.43 20.90
C SER A 12 -11.69 -22.17 21.67
N LEU A 13 -11.41 -22.51 22.94
CA LEU A 13 -12.36 -23.07 23.88
C LEU A 13 -13.64 -22.22 24.03
N ALA A 14 -13.56 -20.89 23.90
CA ALA A 14 -14.73 -20.01 24.02
C ALA A 14 -15.74 -20.17 22.87
N LEU A 15 -15.32 -20.74 21.74
CA LEU A 15 -16.19 -21.10 20.61
C LEU A 15 -16.56 -22.59 20.61
N GLU A 16 -15.95 -23.39 21.49
CA GLU A 16 -16.23 -24.81 21.61
C GLU A 16 -17.63 -25.04 22.20
N GLU A 17 -18.24 -26.15 21.81
CA GLU A 17 -19.51 -26.57 22.40
C GLU A 17 -19.33 -26.88 23.89
N ALA A 18 -20.35 -26.56 24.70
CA ALA A 18 -20.31 -26.81 26.13
C ALA A 18 -20.31 -28.33 26.41
N GLY A 19 -19.17 -28.82 26.88
CA GLY A 19 -18.98 -30.22 27.27
C GLY A 19 -18.16 -30.34 28.55
N PRO A 20 -18.13 -31.53 29.17
CA PRO A 20 -17.36 -31.78 30.39
C PRO A 20 -15.84 -31.80 30.15
N THR A 21 -15.38 -31.80 28.89
CA THR A 21 -13.97 -31.87 28.54
C THR A 21 -13.67 -30.89 27.42
N ALA A 22 -12.57 -30.16 27.56
CA ALA A 22 -12.05 -29.25 26.56
C ALA A 22 -11.17 -30.01 25.55
N LEU A 23 -11.42 -29.84 24.26
CA LEU A 23 -10.57 -30.36 23.20
C LEU A 23 -9.52 -29.32 22.76
N ALA A 24 -9.89 -28.05 22.72
CA ALA A 24 -9.03 -27.01 22.16
C ALA A 24 -8.01 -26.46 23.17
N THR A 25 -6.74 -26.37 22.76
CA THR A 25 -5.62 -25.86 23.58
C THR A 25 -5.00 -24.57 23.04
N SER A 26 -5.43 -24.11 21.87
CA SER A 26 -4.88 -22.93 21.18
C SER A 26 -5.83 -21.74 21.21
N ASP A 27 -5.29 -20.56 20.93
CA ASP A 27 -6.07 -19.34 20.70
C ASP A 27 -6.58 -19.22 19.26
N LEU A 28 -7.54 -18.33 19.03
CA LEU A 28 -8.12 -18.08 17.71
C LEU A 28 -7.16 -17.38 16.74
N LEU A 29 -6.26 -16.54 17.25
CA LEU A 29 -5.30 -15.80 16.43
C LEU A 29 -3.96 -16.54 16.38
N ALA A 30 -3.37 -16.58 15.19
CA ALA A 30 -2.03 -17.10 14.99
C ALA A 30 -0.98 -16.15 15.63
N PRO A 31 0.21 -16.66 15.98
CA PRO A 31 1.28 -15.83 16.54
C PRO A 31 1.70 -14.68 15.62
N GLU A 32 1.61 -14.86 14.29
CA GLU A 32 1.92 -13.82 13.31
C GLU A 32 0.85 -12.70 13.26
N GLU A 33 -0.39 -13.01 13.64
CA GLU A 33 -1.49 -12.03 13.72
C GLU A 33 -1.40 -11.21 15.00
N VAL A 34 -0.95 -11.81 16.10
CA VAL A 34 -0.67 -11.12 17.36
C VAL A 34 0.62 -10.30 17.26
N CYS A 35 1.66 -10.91 16.70
CA CYS A 35 3.01 -10.36 16.59
C CYS A 35 3.51 -10.53 15.15
N PRO A 36 3.35 -9.51 14.29
CA PRO A 36 3.78 -9.61 12.91
C PRO A 36 5.28 -9.88 12.82
N PRO A 37 5.74 -10.70 11.86
CA PRO A 37 7.14 -11.04 11.73
C PRO A 37 7.98 -9.77 11.54
N ARG A 38 8.86 -9.49 12.50
CA ARG A 38 9.84 -8.41 12.41
C ARG A 38 10.91 -8.84 11.40
N GLY A 39 10.69 -8.50 10.13
CA GLY A 39 11.43 -9.05 8.99
C GLY A 39 12.94 -9.21 9.20
N GLU A 40 13.69 -8.11 9.32
CA GLU A 40 15.14 -8.17 9.58
C GLU A 40 15.39 -7.94 11.07
N LEU A 41 16.34 -8.68 11.65
CA LEU A 41 16.71 -8.53 13.06
C LEU A 41 17.06 -7.06 13.35
N LEU A 42 16.47 -6.52 14.41
CA LEU A 42 16.74 -5.17 14.90
C LEU A 42 18.17 -5.13 15.44
N LYS A 43 19.10 -4.59 14.65
CA LYS A 43 20.48 -4.33 15.08
C LYS A 43 20.62 -2.88 15.54
N GLY A 44 21.36 -2.68 16.64
CA GLY A 44 21.68 -1.34 17.13
C GLY A 44 22.61 -0.58 16.17
N ASN A 45 22.62 0.75 16.21
CA ASN A 45 23.47 1.57 15.34
C ASN A 45 24.98 1.28 15.51
N SER A 46 25.38 0.85 16.70
CA SER A 46 26.75 0.41 17.04
C SER A 46 27.12 -0.94 16.45
N GLU A 47 26.14 -1.83 16.26
CA GLU A 47 26.32 -3.20 15.77
C GLU A 47 26.28 -3.28 14.24
N VAL A 48 25.76 -2.24 13.58
CA VAL A 48 25.59 -2.21 12.12
C VAL A 48 26.89 -1.82 11.42
N THR A 49 27.43 -2.76 10.65
CA THR A 49 28.65 -2.57 9.86
C THR A 49 28.43 -1.72 8.59
N LYS A 50 29.53 -1.20 8.00
CA LYS A 50 29.45 -0.43 6.74
C LYS A 50 28.89 -1.24 5.58
N THR A 51 29.17 -2.55 5.53
CA THR A 51 28.66 -3.47 4.50
C THR A 51 27.16 -3.68 4.66
N ASP A 52 26.67 -3.84 5.90
CA ASP A 52 25.24 -3.95 6.19
C ASP A 52 24.48 -2.69 5.75
N LYS A 53 24.99 -1.49 6.04
CA LYS A 53 24.39 -0.22 5.57
C LYS A 53 24.27 -0.16 4.05
N ARG A 54 25.30 -0.64 3.32
CA ARG A 54 25.30 -0.67 1.86
C ARG A 54 24.26 -1.67 1.32
N ARG A 55 24.16 -2.85 1.93
CA ARG A 55 23.15 -3.87 1.57
C ARG A 55 21.74 -3.34 1.78
N HIS A 56 21.48 -2.75 2.96
CA HIS A 56 20.19 -2.17 3.30
C HIS A 56 19.77 -1.07 2.31
N ARG A 57 20.69 -0.15 1.96
CA ARG A 57 20.43 0.91 0.97
C ARG A 57 20.03 0.32 -0.39
N LYS A 58 20.74 -0.71 -0.88
CA LYS A 58 20.41 -1.36 -2.16
C LYS A 58 19.03 -2.03 -2.10
N LYS A 59 18.70 -2.70 -1.00
CA LYS A 59 17.36 -3.30 -0.76
C LYS A 59 16.25 -2.25 -0.85
N LEU A 60 16.40 -1.12 -0.14
CA LEU A 60 15.44 -0.01 -0.19
C LEU A 60 15.29 0.59 -1.59
N MET A 61 16.40 0.76 -2.33
CA MET A 61 16.35 1.23 -3.72
C MET A 61 15.54 0.28 -4.61
N ARG A 62 15.73 -1.04 -4.47
CA ARG A 62 14.96 -2.05 -5.22
C ARG A 62 13.47 -2.00 -4.90
N GLN A 63 13.12 -1.91 -3.62
CA GLN A 63 11.71 -1.79 -3.21
C GLN A 63 11.07 -0.50 -3.74
N ARG A 64 11.80 0.63 -3.68
CA ARG A 64 11.32 1.90 -4.24
C ARG A 64 11.13 1.82 -5.75
N ALA A 65 12.02 1.14 -6.48
CA ALA A 65 11.88 0.92 -7.90
C ALA A 65 10.61 0.11 -8.23
N GLY A 66 10.37 -1.01 -7.53
CA GLY A 66 9.16 -1.83 -7.71
C GLY A 66 7.85 -1.08 -7.38
N ARG A 67 7.85 -0.23 -6.34
CA ARG A 67 6.69 0.62 -6.04
C ARG A 67 6.44 1.71 -7.09
N ARG A 68 7.49 2.19 -7.77
CA ARG A 68 7.34 3.15 -8.86
C ARG A 68 6.73 2.49 -10.08
N THR A 69 7.19 1.29 -10.45
CA THR A 69 6.65 0.58 -11.63
C THR A 69 5.18 0.23 -11.48
N SER A 70 4.73 -0.16 -10.29
CA SER A 70 3.31 -0.45 -10.03
C SER A 70 2.42 0.80 -10.03
N LYS A 71 2.96 1.98 -9.72
CA LYS A 71 2.20 3.24 -9.70
C LYS A 71 2.16 3.98 -11.03
N LYS A 72 3.11 3.72 -11.95
CA LYS A 72 3.16 4.33 -13.29
C LYS A 72 1.84 4.30 -14.06
N PRO A 73 1.12 3.17 -14.20
CA PRO A 73 -0.13 3.17 -14.98
C PRO A 73 -1.16 4.14 -14.37
N GLN A 74 -1.29 4.16 -13.05
CA GLN A 74 -2.24 5.06 -12.38
C GLN A 74 -1.83 6.53 -12.50
N THR A 75 -0.55 6.86 -12.39
CA THR A 75 -0.09 8.25 -12.53
C THR A 75 -0.18 8.76 -13.97
N GLU A 76 0.16 7.93 -14.96
CA GLU A 76 0.03 8.31 -16.37
C GLU A 76 -1.44 8.50 -16.77
N ASP A 77 -2.34 7.65 -16.28
CA ASP A 77 -3.78 7.81 -16.51
C ASP A 77 -4.33 9.10 -15.88
N LEU A 78 -3.89 9.44 -14.66
CA LEU A 78 -4.26 10.70 -14.00
C LEU A 78 -3.69 11.91 -14.74
N LEU A 79 -2.40 11.88 -15.11
CA LEU A 79 -1.76 12.93 -15.90
C LEU A 79 -2.43 13.11 -17.27
N ARG A 80 -2.85 12.02 -17.92
CA ARG A 80 -3.60 12.07 -19.19
C ARG A 80 -4.96 12.73 -19.01
N ARG A 81 -5.67 12.43 -17.92
CA ARG A 81 -6.95 13.07 -17.56
C ARG A 81 -6.77 14.56 -17.27
N ASP A 82 -5.72 14.95 -16.54
CA ASP A 82 -5.42 16.35 -16.23
C ASP A 82 -5.05 17.14 -17.49
N LYS A 83 -4.25 16.57 -18.39
CA LYS A 83 -3.93 17.15 -19.71
C LYS A 83 -5.18 17.32 -20.56
N ALA A 84 -6.06 16.31 -20.61
CA ALA A 84 -7.32 16.40 -21.35
C ALA A 84 -8.24 17.48 -20.77
N SER A 85 -8.32 17.59 -19.44
CA SER A 85 -9.08 18.63 -18.74
C SER A 85 -8.53 20.04 -19.02
N ALA A 86 -7.19 20.20 -19.02
CA ALA A 86 -6.52 21.45 -19.39
C ALA A 86 -6.78 21.84 -20.85
N MET A 87 -6.69 20.89 -21.78
CA MET A 87 -7.00 21.12 -23.20
C MET A 87 -8.46 21.53 -23.40
N ASN A 88 -9.40 20.89 -22.70
CA ASN A 88 -10.81 21.26 -22.75
C ASN A 88 -11.06 22.69 -22.24
N ARG A 89 -10.31 23.15 -21.23
CA ARG A 89 -10.37 24.56 -20.79
C ARG A 89 -9.86 25.52 -21.85
N ILE A 90 -8.74 25.20 -22.50
CA ILE A 90 -8.17 26.03 -23.59
C ILE A 90 -9.16 26.12 -24.75
N ILE A 91 -9.75 25.01 -25.16
CA ILE A 91 -10.80 24.96 -26.20
C ILE A 91 -11.98 25.85 -25.83
N ARG A 92 -12.45 25.79 -24.57
CA ARG A 92 -13.55 26.65 -24.10
C ARG A 92 -13.20 28.14 -24.13
N LEU A 93 -11.96 28.50 -23.81
CA LEU A 93 -11.51 29.89 -23.82
C LEU A 93 -11.34 30.43 -25.25
N ALA A 94 -10.89 29.60 -26.18
CA ALA A 94 -10.76 29.97 -27.60
C ALA A 94 -12.11 30.34 -28.25
N HIS A 95 -13.20 29.67 -27.87
CA HIS A 95 -14.54 29.95 -28.41
C HIS A 95 -15.25 31.19 -27.83
N LYS A 96 -14.67 31.89 -26.85
CA LYS A 96 -15.26 33.13 -26.31
C LYS A 96 -15.09 34.29 -27.30
N PRO A 97 -16.12 35.14 -27.51
CA PRO A 97 -16.03 36.29 -28.41
C PRO A 97 -14.95 37.26 -27.89
N GLY A 98 -14.08 37.73 -28.79
CA GLY A 98 -12.93 38.59 -28.46
C GLY A 98 -11.69 37.86 -27.93
N SER A 99 -11.66 36.52 -27.92
CA SER A 99 -10.46 35.78 -27.53
C SER A 99 -9.36 35.87 -28.60
N LYS A 100 -8.11 36.03 -28.16
CA LYS A 100 -6.93 36.07 -29.06
C LYS A 100 -6.33 34.68 -29.34
N ILE A 101 -6.99 33.61 -28.89
CA ILE A 101 -6.50 32.23 -28.97
C ILE A 101 -7.28 31.53 -30.08
N ARG A 102 -6.59 31.14 -31.17
CA ARG A 102 -7.18 30.34 -32.27
C ARG A 102 -6.56 28.95 -32.30
N ILE A 103 -7.40 27.92 -32.36
CA ILE A 103 -6.96 26.53 -32.55
C ILE A 103 -6.88 26.29 -34.06
N VAL A 104 -5.68 26.00 -34.55
CA VAL A 104 -5.45 25.62 -35.94
C VAL A 104 -5.54 24.09 -36.01
N LYS A 105 -6.27 23.58 -37.00
CA LYS A 105 -6.51 22.15 -37.20
C LYS A 105 -5.36 21.50 -37.97
#